data_AF-A0A7J0AP86-F1
#
_entry.id   AF-A0A7J0AP86-F1
#
_cell.length_a   1.000
_cell.length_b   1.000
_cell.length_c   1.000
_cell.angle_alpha   90.00
_cell.angle_beta   90.00
_cell.angle_gamma   90.00
#
_symmetry.space_group_name_H-M   'P 1'
#
loop_
_entity.id
_entity.type
_entity.pdbx_description
1 polymer ?
#
loop_
_entity_poly.entity_id
_entity_poly.type
_entity_poly.pdbx_seq_one_letter_code
_entity_poly.pdbx_strand_id
1 'polypeptide(L)'
;MQVKLELKIVNAENLTAPQRGRKEGQKEGQKELSSRQLEIIHLLEKTPTATMSQIAEAMAITYRTVRRDMEYLQKSRIISREGGRKEGRWIISK
;
A
#
# COMPACT_ATOMS: atom_id res chain seq x y z
N MET A 1 -36.63 -20.24 31.77
CA MET A 1 -35.82 -20.72 30.62
C MET A 1 -35.47 -19.50 29.79
N GLN A 2 -34.24 -18.99 29.89
CA GLN A 2 -33.80 -17.81 29.14
C GLN A 2 -33.15 -18.28 27.84
N VAL A 3 -33.76 -17.98 26.69
CA VAL A 3 -33.09 -18.06 25.39
C VAL A 3 -32.55 -16.67 25.06
N LYS A 4 -31.23 -16.58 25.00
CA LYS A 4 -30.45 -15.38 24.71
C LYS A 4 -30.23 -15.31 23.20
N LEU A 5 -30.74 -14.28 22.55
CA LEU A 5 -30.43 -13.96 21.15
C LEU A 5 -29.97 -12.50 21.10
N GLU A 6 -28.67 -12.31 21.25
CA GLU A 6 -28.01 -11.02 21.02
C GLU A 6 -27.48 -11.00 19.58
N LEU A 7 -28.23 -10.33 18.70
CA LEU A 7 -27.74 -9.92 17.38
C LEU A 7 -26.71 -8.79 17.57
N LYS A 8 -25.43 -9.12 17.41
CA LYS A 8 -24.35 -8.12 17.39
C LYS A 8 -24.14 -7.59 15.98
N ILE A 9 -24.66 -6.40 15.72
CA ILE A 9 -24.15 -5.51 14.68
C ILE A 9 -24.03 -4.10 15.27
N VAL A 10 -22.80 -3.67 15.59
CA VAL A 10 -22.26 -2.28 15.54
C VAL A 10 -20.74 -2.48 15.57
N ASN A 11 -20.01 -2.38 14.46
CA ASN A 11 -19.57 -1.21 13.70
C ASN A 11 -18.49 -0.35 14.43
N ALA A 12 -17.34 -0.30 13.75
CA ALA A 12 -16.32 0.74 13.73
C ALA A 12 -15.42 1.02 14.97
N GLU A 13 -14.13 1.14 14.63
CA GLU A 13 -13.06 1.84 15.35
C GLU A 13 -12.33 1.09 16.49
N ASN A 14 -11.20 0.46 16.13
CA ASN A 14 -9.96 0.85 16.82
C ASN A 14 -8.72 0.64 15.95
N LEU A 15 -7.99 1.75 15.82
CA LEU A 15 -6.70 1.91 15.15
C LEU A 15 -5.68 0.90 15.67
N THR A 16 -5.35 -0.11 14.87
CA THR A 16 -4.09 -0.83 15.09
C THR A 16 -3.02 -0.13 14.27
N ALA A 17 -2.27 0.75 14.94
CA ALA A 17 -1.02 1.26 14.41
C ALA A 17 -0.08 0.06 14.10
N PRO A 18 0.49 -0.07 12.89
CA PRO A 18 1.63 -0.95 12.73
C PRO A 18 2.89 -0.11 12.96
N GLN A 19 3.48 -0.37 14.13
CA GLN A 19 4.89 -0.70 14.28
C GLN A 19 5.89 0.25 13.61
N ARG A 20 6.47 1.13 14.44
CA ARG A 20 7.86 1.58 14.28
C ARG A 20 8.78 0.35 14.20
N GLY A 21 9.01 -0.16 12.99
CA GLY A 21 10.03 -1.14 12.67
C GLY A 21 11.26 -0.43 12.11
N ARG A 22 12.32 -0.40 12.92
CA ARG A 22 13.66 0.13 12.61
C ARG A 22 14.46 -0.93 11.83
N LYS A 23 15.45 -0.46 11.03
CA LYS A 23 16.60 -1.14 10.38
C LYS A 23 16.37 -1.55 8.92
N GLU A 24 17.30 -1.43 7.98
CA GLU A 24 18.70 -0.98 7.80
C GLU A 24 18.79 -0.78 6.25
N GLY A 25 19.26 0.34 5.69
CA GLY A 25 20.68 0.67 5.48
C GLY A 25 21.23 0.10 4.16
N GLN A 26 21.35 0.94 3.12
CA GLN A 26 22.37 0.97 2.02
C GLN A 26 21.84 1.86 0.88
N LYS A 27 22.27 3.13 0.80
CA LYS A 27 23.31 3.66 -0.11
C LYS A 27 23.11 3.22 -1.56
N GLU A 28 22.75 4.16 -2.46
CA GLU A 28 23.66 4.81 -3.43
C GLU A 28 22.96 5.93 -4.26
N GLY A 29 23.45 7.17 -4.14
CA GLY A 29 23.60 8.11 -5.26
C GLY A 29 22.40 8.80 -5.93
N GLN A 30 21.15 8.35 -5.78
CA GLN A 30 20.00 8.94 -6.48
C GLN A 30 18.79 8.98 -5.55
N LYS A 31 18.47 10.16 -4.99
CA LYS A 31 17.33 10.45 -4.10
C LYS A 31 16.60 9.21 -3.56
N GLU A 32 17.25 8.57 -2.59
CA GLU A 32 16.92 7.23 -2.10
C GLU A 32 15.43 7.07 -1.78
N LEU A 33 14.82 6.03 -2.33
CA LEU A 33 13.46 5.66 -2.00
C LEU A 33 13.38 5.22 -0.54
N SER A 34 12.30 5.62 0.14
CA SER A 34 12.03 5.14 1.49
C SER A 34 11.78 3.63 1.46
N SER A 35 12.11 2.92 2.54
CA SER A 35 11.83 1.48 2.70
C SER A 35 10.38 1.11 2.36
N ARG A 36 9.42 1.97 2.73
CA ARG A 36 7.99 1.81 2.40
C ARG A 36 7.72 1.93 0.89
N GLN A 37 8.42 2.82 0.20
CA GLN A 37 8.28 2.97 -1.25
C GLN A 37 8.86 1.75 -1.99
N LEU A 38 9.98 1.22 -1.51
CA LEU A 38 10.55 -0.03 -2.01
C LEU A 38 9.60 -1.21 -1.79
N GLU A 39 8.97 -1.29 -0.62
CA GLU A 39 7.99 -2.33 -0.32
C GLU A 39 6.76 -2.26 -1.24
N ILE A 40 6.26 -1.05 -1.53
CA ILE A 40 5.21 -0.84 -2.55
C ILE A 40 5.67 -1.34 -3.92
N ILE A 41 6.91 -1.03 -4.34
CA ILE A 41 7.45 -1.49 -5.62
C ILE A 41 7.52 -3.03 -5.65
N HIS A 42 8.05 -3.67 -4.61
CA HIS A 42 8.10 -5.13 -4.52
C HIS A 42 6.72 -5.79 -4.54
N LEU A 43 5.71 -5.13 -3.95
CA LEU A 43 4.34 -5.60 -4.03
C LEU A 43 3.82 -5.49 -5.46
N LEU A 44 4.05 -4.36 -6.14
CA LEU A 44 3.66 -4.16 -7.54
C LEU A 44 4.39 -5.11 -8.51
N GLU A 45 5.62 -5.52 -8.22
CA GLU A 45 6.33 -6.56 -8.98
C GLU A 45 5.58 -7.90 -8.92
N LYS A 46 5.00 -8.24 -7.76
CA LYS A 46 4.24 -9.49 -7.57
C LYS A 46 2.80 -9.39 -8.08
N THR A 47 2.16 -8.24 -7.87
CA THR A 47 0.75 -7.99 -8.20
C THR A 47 0.59 -6.66 -8.94
N PRO A 48 0.96 -6.59 -10.24
CA PRO A 48 0.92 -5.35 -11.00
C PRO A 48 -0.50 -4.81 -11.22
N THR A 49 -1.54 -5.63 -11.02
CA THR A 49 -2.95 -5.21 -11.09
C THR A 49 -3.49 -4.67 -9.76
N ALA A 50 -2.67 -4.63 -8.70
CA ALA A 50 -3.11 -4.19 -7.38
C ALA A 50 -3.60 -2.73 -7.39
N THR A 51 -4.76 -2.52 -6.77
CA THR A 51 -5.32 -1.19 -6.53
C THR A 51 -4.67 -0.56 -5.30
N MET A 52 -4.68 0.77 -5.21
CA MET A 52 -4.15 1.49 -4.04
C MET A 52 -4.80 1.05 -2.72
N SER A 53 -6.07 0.64 -2.75
CA SER A 53 -6.76 0.09 -1.57
C SER A 53 -6.21 -1.27 -1.16
N GLN A 54 -5.93 -2.17 -2.11
CA GLN A 54 -5.33 -3.47 -1.83
C GLN A 54 -3.89 -3.33 -1.31
N ILE A 55 -3.13 -2.37 -1.84
CA ILE A 55 -1.78 -2.05 -1.32
C ILE A 55 -1.87 -1.57 0.13
N ALA A 56 -2.84 -0.70 0.42
CA ALA A 56 -3.07 -0.17 1.76
C ALA A 56 -3.40 -1.29 2.76
N GLU A 57 -4.27 -2.21 2.36
CA GLU A 57 -4.64 -3.39 3.16
C GLU A 57 -3.46 -4.33 3.36
N ALA A 58 -2.74 -4.67 2.29
CA ALA A 58 -1.59 -5.59 2.35
C ALA A 58 -0.44 -5.06 3.22
N MET A 59 -0.23 -3.74 3.24
CA MET A 59 0.81 -3.09 4.03
C MET A 59 0.29 -2.57 5.39
N ALA A 60 -0.99 -2.77 5.70
CA ALA A 60 -1.66 -2.25 6.89
C ALA A 60 -1.47 -0.73 7.11
N ILE A 61 -1.40 0.05 6.04
CA ILE A 61 -1.25 1.52 6.08
C ILE A 61 -2.50 2.22 5.52
N THR A 62 -2.60 3.54 5.74
CA THR A 62 -3.74 4.29 5.23
C THR A 62 -3.68 4.49 3.72
N TYR A 63 -4.84 4.50 3.06
CA TYR A 63 -4.96 4.81 1.64
C TYR A 63 -4.29 6.13 1.27
N ARG A 64 -4.42 7.17 2.12
CA ARG A 64 -3.76 8.47 1.93
C ARG A 64 -2.23 8.34 1.84
N THR A 65 -1.65 7.45 2.64
CA THR A 65 -0.21 7.20 2.67
C THR A 65 0.25 6.52 1.39
N VAL A 66 -0.44 5.44 0.99
CA VAL A 66 -0.20 4.75 -0.29
C VAL A 66 -0.33 5.72 -1.45
N ARG A 67 -1.41 6.49 -1.51
CA ARG A 67 -1.64 7.46 -2.57
C ARG A 67 -0.48 8.44 -2.69
N ARG A 68 0.00 8.99 -1.57
CA ARG A 68 1.13 9.94 -1.56
C ARG A 68 2.41 9.29 -2.06
N ASP A 69 2.70 8.07 -1.66
CA ASP A 69 3.88 7.34 -2.12
C ASP A 69 3.79 6.98 -3.60
N MET A 70 2.63 6.47 -4.05
CA MET A 70 2.36 6.16 -5.46
C MET A 70 2.49 7.40 -6.35
N GLU A 71 1.94 8.55 -5.92
CA GLU A 71 2.10 9.82 -6.62
C GLU A 71 3.57 10.25 -6.70
N TYR A 72 4.35 10.04 -5.64
CA TYR A 72 5.80 10.32 -5.65
C TYR A 72 6.54 9.41 -6.63
N LEU A 73 6.25 8.11 -6.63
CA LEU A 73 6.85 7.13 -7.52
C LEU A 73 6.49 7.39 -8.99
N GLN A 74 5.24 7.80 -9.26
CA GLN A 74 4.81 8.23 -10.59
C GLN A 74 5.52 9.51 -11.05
N LYS A 75 5.59 10.52 -10.19
CA LYS A 75 6.27 11.80 -10.51
C LYS A 75 7.77 11.60 -10.76
N SER A 76 8.37 10.67 -10.02
CA SER A 76 9.77 10.27 -10.20
C SER A 76 9.97 9.36 -11.42
N ARG A 77 8.90 9.05 -12.18
CA ARG A 77 8.89 8.16 -13.35
C ARG A 77 9.35 6.73 -13.06
N ILE A 78 9.26 6.29 -11.82
CA ILE A 78 9.63 4.93 -11.38
C ILE A 78 8.51 3.96 -11.66
N ILE A 79 7.25 4.39 -11.51
CA ILE A 79 6.08 3.60 -11.85
C ILE A 79 5.15 4.34 -12.79
N SER A 80 4.45 3.62 -13.64
CA SER A 80 3.41 4.15 -14.53
C SER A 80 2.24 3.19 -14.58
N ARG A 81 1.02 3.70 -14.76
CA ARG A 81 -0.17 2.86 -14.92
C ARG A 81 -0.53 2.78 -16.40
N GLU A 82 -0.47 1.58 -16.97
CA GLU A 82 -0.86 1.31 -18.35
C GLU A 82 -2.14 0.50 -18.42
N GLY A 83 -3.00 0.79 -19.40
CA GLY A 83 -4.24 0.06 -19.65
C GLY A 83 -5.51 0.80 -19.22
N GLY A 84 -6.66 0.18 -19.50
CA GLY A 84 -7.99 0.76 -19.24
C GLY A 84 -8.36 0.81 -17.76
N ARG A 85 -9.47 1.47 -17.43
CA ARG A 85 -9.94 1.64 -16.04
C ARG A 85 -10.00 0.32 -15.25
N LYS A 86 -10.42 -0.77 -15.90
CA LYS A 86 -10.61 -2.11 -15.31
C LYS A 86 -9.40 -3.05 -15.44
N GLU A 87 -8.55 -2.82 -16.43
CA GLU A 87 -7.45 -3.73 -16.80
C GLU A 87 -6.07 -3.08 -16.60
N GLY A 88 -6.05 -1.88 -16.02
CA GLY A 88 -4.84 -1.11 -15.85
C GLY A 88 -3.88 -1.77 -14.88
N ARG A 89 -2.66 -2.00 -15.33
CA ARG A 89 -1.54 -2.57 -14.56
C ARG A 89 -0.47 -1.52 -14.31
N TRP A 90 0.22 -1.66 -13.19
CA TRP A 90 1.40 -0.88 -12.84
C TRP A 90 2.62 -1.47 -13.54
N ILE A 91 3.36 -0.61 -14.23
CA ILE A 91 4.64 -0.89 -14.87
C ILE A 91 5.72 -0.17 -14.07
N ILE A 92 6.80 -0.88 -13.77
CA ILE A 92 7.97 -0.32 -13.10
C ILE A 92 9.01 -0.02 -14.17
N SER A 93 9.38 1.25 -14.29
CA SER A 93 10.46 1.71 -15.16
C SER A 93 11.76 1.63 -14.37
N LYS A 94 12.59 0.63 -14.69
CA LYS A 94 13.95 0.49 -14.14
C LYS A 94 14.90 1.51 -14.75
#